data_AF-A0A9D0I6E3-F1
#
_entry.id   AF-A0A9D0I6E3-F1
#
_cell.length_a   1.000
_cell.length_b   1.000
_cell.length_c   1.000
_cell.angle_alpha   90.00
_cell.angle_beta   90.00
_cell.angle_gamma   90.00
#
_symmetry.space_group_name_H-M   'P 1'
#
loop_
_entity.id
_entity.type
_entity.pdbx_description
1 polymer ?
#
loop_
_entity_poly.entity_id
_entity_poly.type
_entity_poly.pdbx_seq_one_letter_code
_entity_poly.pdbx_strand_id
1 'polypeptide(L)' 'MIKPIGSDTLQPLFVYDPEQHDKLLHEAQSLPSVVISSQAAGNAVMMGGGYFSPLKGFMSVDDAMGCADKMLMT' A
#
# COMPACT_ATOMS: atom_id res chain seq x y z
N MET A 1 -20.97 -12.31 1.75
CA MET A 1 -19.55 -12.14 2.12
C MET A 1 -19.45 -11.02 3.16
N ILE A 2 -18.52 -11.08 4.10
CA ILE A 2 -18.31 -9.99 5.07
C ILE A 2 -17.72 -8.77 4.38
N LYS A 3 -18.07 -7.55 4.83
CA LYS A 3 -17.52 -6.31 4.27
C LYS A 3 -16.03 -6.17 4.62
N PRO A 4 -15.23 -5.54 3.74
CA PRO A 4 -13.89 -5.07 4.09
C PRO A 4 -13.91 -4.08 5.26
N ILE A 5 -12.77 -3.91 5.93
CA ILE A 5 -12.62 -2.89 6.96
C ILE A 5 -12.58 -1.51 6.30
N GLY A 6 -13.40 -0.58 6.78
CA GLY A 6 -13.35 0.84 6.40
C GLY A 6 -13.84 1.17 4.98
N SER A 7 -14.36 0.22 4.22
CA SER A 7 -14.86 0.43 2.85
C SER A 7 -15.91 -0.61 2.44
N ASP A 8 -16.68 -0.32 1.37
CA ASP A 8 -17.61 -1.29 0.78
C ASP A 8 -16.94 -2.30 -0.16
N THR A 9 -15.75 -1.96 -0.69
CA THR A 9 -14.96 -2.79 -1.60
C THR A 9 -13.48 -2.78 -1.20
N LEU A 10 -12.73 -3.83 -1.57
CA LEU A 10 -11.28 -3.84 -1.38
C LEU A 10 -10.62 -2.72 -2.18
N GLN A 11 -9.58 -2.12 -1.62
CA GLN A 11 -8.80 -1.06 -2.23
C GLN A 11 -7.32 -1.49 -2.39
N PRO A 12 -7.04 -2.54 -3.17
CA PRO A 12 -5.67 -3.00 -3.41
C PRO A 12 -4.85 -1.94 -4.15
N LEU A 13 -3.55 -1.91 -3.89
CA LEU A 13 -2.63 -0.96 -4.55
C LEU A 13 -1.95 -1.54 -5.79
N PHE A 14 -2.23 -2.80 -6.15
CA PHE A 14 -1.75 -3.37 -7.41
C PHE A 14 -2.42 -2.66 -8.60
N VAL A 15 -1.62 -2.34 -9.62
CA VAL A 15 -2.12 -1.72 -10.86
C VAL A 15 -2.65 -2.82 -11.76
N TYR A 16 -3.97 -3.08 -11.68
CA TYR A 16 -4.62 -4.16 -12.43
C TYR A 16 -4.78 -3.87 -13.92
N ASP A 17 -4.84 -2.60 -14.32
CA ASP A 17 -4.92 -2.21 -15.72
C ASP A 17 -3.55 -2.42 -16.40
N PRO A 18 -3.45 -3.29 -17.43
CA PRO A 18 -2.16 -3.64 -18.03
C PRO A 18 -1.46 -2.45 -18.70
N GLU A 19 -2.19 -1.57 -19.37
CA GLU A 19 -1.60 -0.41 -20.07
C GLU A 19 -1.02 0.59 -19.07
N GLN A 20 -1.75 0.88 -18.00
CA GLN A 20 -1.27 1.73 -16.91
C GLN A 20 -0.11 1.07 -16.16
N HIS A 21 -0.16 -0.24 -15.94
CA HIS A 21 0.91 -0.99 -15.30
C HIS A 21 2.21 -0.87 -16.10
N ASP A 22 2.18 -1.12 -17.41
CA ASP A 22 3.36 -1.04 -18.28
C ASP A 22 3.90 0.40 -18.37
N LYS A 23 3.02 1.40 -18.41
CA LYS A 23 3.42 2.80 -18.37
C LYS A 23 4.17 3.15 -17.09
N LEU A 24 3.64 2.75 -15.93
CA LEU A 24 4.27 3.01 -14.64
C LEU A 24 5.58 2.23 -14.48
N LEU A 25 5.64 1.00 -15.00
CA LEU A 25 6.87 0.20 -15.01
C LEU A 25 7.97 0.87 -15.84
N HIS A 26 7.61 1.44 -17.00
CA HIS A 26 8.55 2.19 -17.83
C HIS A 26 9.00 3.49 -17.14
N GLU A 27 8.07 4.27 -16.58
CA GLU A 27 8.39 5.48 -15.82
C GLU A 27 9.33 5.19 -14.64
N ALA A 28 9.05 4.12 -13.88
CA ALA A 28 9.82 3.73 -12.69
C ALA A 28 11.29 3.44 -12.98
N GLN A 29 11.66 3.07 -14.22
CA GLN A 29 13.06 2.86 -14.63
C GLN A 29 13.89 4.16 -14.58
N SER A 30 13.22 5.31 -14.72
CA SER A 30 13.86 6.63 -14.75
C SER A 30 13.88 7.35 -13.39
N LEU A 31 13.13 6.86 -12.42
CA LEU A 31 13.01 7.49 -11.11
C LEU A 31 14.22 7.19 -10.23
N PRO A 32 14.63 8.13 -9.36
CA PRO A 32 15.53 7.81 -8.26
C PRO A 32 14.98 6.64 -7.45
N SER A 33 15.83 5.65 -7.18
CA SER A 33 15.42 4.41 -6.51
C SER A 33 16.21 4.20 -5.21
N VAL A 34 15.59 3.43 -4.32
CA VAL A 34 16.20 2.97 -3.07
C VAL A 34 15.85 1.51 -2.87
N VAL A 35 16.81 0.72 -2.41
CA VAL A 35 16.55 -0.65 -1.98
C VAL A 35 15.92 -0.61 -0.59
N ILE A 36 14.68 -1.07 -0.49
CA ILE A 36 13.94 -1.11 0.77
C ILE A 36 14.25 -2.37 1.57
N SER A 37 13.96 -2.36 2.87
CA SER A 37 14.10 -3.54 3.72
C SER A 37 13.12 -4.65 3.33
N SER A 38 13.44 -5.89 3.71
CA SER A 38 12.54 -7.04 3.52
C SER A 38 11.15 -6.80 4.15
N GLN A 39 11.11 -6.14 5.31
CA GLN A 39 9.85 -5.76 5.97
C GLN A 39 9.03 -4.78 5.12
N ALA A 40 9.65 -3.72 4.59
CA ALA A 40 8.95 -2.75 3.76
C ALA A 40 8.45 -3.36 2.44
N ALA A 41 9.23 -4.27 1.84
CA ALA A 41 8.80 -5.02 0.66
C ALA A 41 7.59 -5.92 0.95
N GLY A 42 7.60 -6.65 2.08
CA GLY A 42 6.45 -7.43 2.53
C GLY A 42 5.20 -6.58 2.74
N ASN A 43 5.33 -5.43 3.39
CA ASN A 43 4.23 -4.48 3.58
C ASN A 43 3.65 -3.98 2.24
N ALA A 44 4.50 -3.69 1.25
CA ALA A 44 4.05 -3.30 -0.09
C ALA A 44 3.26 -4.42 -0.78
N VAL A 45 3.69 -5.68 -0.64
CA VAL A 45 2.95 -6.86 -1.16
C VAL A 45 1.59 -6.99 -0.49
N MET A 46 1.49 -6.81 0.84
CA MET A 46 0.22 -6.90 1.57
C MET A 46 -0.76 -5.79 1.16
N MET A 47 -0.29 -4.57 0.92
CA MET A 47 -1.11 -3.48 0.39
C MET A 47 -1.51 -3.74 -1.07
N GLY A 48 -0.59 -4.24 -1.89
CA GLY A 48 -0.85 -4.61 -3.29
C GLY A 48 -1.91 -5.70 -3.41
N GLY A 49 -1.87 -6.72 -2.55
CA GLY A 49 -2.85 -7.82 -2.51
C GLY A 49 -4.19 -7.46 -1.85
N GLY A 50 -4.34 -6.25 -1.31
CA GLY A 50 -5.58 -5.80 -0.66
C GLY A 50 -5.77 -6.28 0.78
N TYR A 51 -4.81 -7.01 1.36
CA TYR A 51 -4.88 -7.46 2.76
C TYR A 51 -4.89 -6.31 3.76
N PHE A 52 -4.22 -5.21 3.44
CA PHE A 52 -4.19 -3.99 4.26
C PHE A 52 -5.16 -2.91 3.76
N SER A 53 -6.21 -3.28 3.01
CA SER A 53 -7.27 -2.33 2.64
C SER A 53 -7.89 -1.70 3.91
N PRO A 54 -8.03 -0.37 4.00
CA PRO A 54 -8.00 0.62 2.91
C PRO A 54 -6.72 1.48 2.82
N LEU A 55 -5.59 1.04 3.39
CA LEU A 55 -4.36 1.83 3.41
C LEU A 55 -3.87 2.21 2.00
N LYS A 56 -3.33 3.42 1.87
CA LYS A 56 -2.89 4.02 0.59
C LYS A 56 -1.38 4.00 0.36
N GLY A 57 -0.61 3.55 1.35
CA GLY A 57 0.83 3.52 1.29
C GLY A 57 1.44 3.38 2.68
N PHE A 58 2.73 3.68 2.78
CA PHE A 58 3.44 3.68 4.06
C PHE A 58 2.99 4.84 4.95
N MET A 59 2.97 4.58 6.25
CA MET A 59 2.51 5.53 7.26
C MET A 59 3.50 6.68 7.46
N SER A 60 2.96 7.84 7.83
CA SER A 60 3.74 8.89 8.49
C SER A 60 4.13 8.44 9.90
N VAL A 61 5.00 9.20 10.56
CA VAL A 61 5.34 8.92 11.98
C VAL A 61 4.09 9.06 12.86
N ASP A 62 3.26 10.07 12.63
CA ASP A 62 2.06 10.31 13.42
C ASP A 62 1.05 9.18 13.30
N ASP A 63 0.81 8.69 12.07
CA ASP A 63 -0.06 7.52 11.84
C ASP A 63 0.52 6.25 12.48
N ALA A 64 1.82 6.03 12.34
CA ALA A 64 2.48 4.86 12.91
C ALA A 64 2.40 4.85 14.44
N MET A 65 2.60 6.01 15.08
CA MET A 65 2.47 6.17 16.52
C MET A 65 1.00 6.02 16.97
N GLY A 66 0.05 6.58 16.23
CA GLY A 66 -1.38 6.39 16.48
C GLY A 66 -1.79 4.92 16.43
N CYS A 67 -1.32 4.19 15.42
CA CYS A 67 -1.55 2.75 15.32
C CYS A 67 -0.89 1.97 16.45
N ALA A 68 0.35 2.32 16.82
CA ALA A 68 1.07 1.65 17.90
C ALA A 68 0.39 1.83 19.26
N ASP A 69 -0.07 3.05 19.57
CA ASP A 69 -0.64 3.40 20.87
C ASP A 69 -2.13 3.04 20.98
N LYS A 70 -2.87 3.17 19.87
CA LYS A 70 -4.35 3.15 19.89
C LYS A 70 -4.99 2.27 18.82
N MET A 71 -4.20 1.65 17.94
CA MET A 71 -4.70 0.92 16.75
C MET A 71 -5.55 1.81 15.82
N LEU A 72 -5.29 3.12 15.81
CA LEU A 72 -6.02 4.11 15.00
C LEU A 72 -5.02 5.01 14.26
N MET A 73 -5.26 5.22 12.96
CA MET A 73 -4.55 6.28 12.22
C MET A 73 -5.02 7.66 12.66
N THR A 74 -4.21 8.69 12.39
CA THR A 74 -4.52 10.09 12.76
C THR A 74 -5.41 10.80 11.76
#